data_AF-Q63820-F1
#
_entry.id   AF-Q63820-F1
#
_cell.length_a   1.000
_cell.length_b   1.000
_cell.length_c   1.000
_cell.angle_alpha   90.00
_cell.angle_beta   90.00
_cell.angle_gamma   90.00
#
_symmetry.space_group_name_H-M   'P 1'
#
loop_
_entity.id
_entity.type
_entity.pdbx_description
1 polymer ?
#
loop_
_entity_poly.entity_id
_entity_poly.type
_entity_poly.pdbx_seq_one_letter_code
_entity_poly.pdbx_strand_id
1 'polypeptide(L)'
;IVKQMRILHVNGFNGDSEKATKVQDIKNNLKEAIETIVAAMSNLVPPVELANPENQFRVDYILSVMNVPNFDFPPEFYEHAKALWEDEGVRACYERSNEYQLND
;
A
#
# COMPACT_ATOMS: atom_id res chain seq x y z
N ILE A 1 20.86 1.91 -7.35
CA ILE A 1 22.12 2.45 -7.93
C ILE A 1 21.89 3.33 -9.17
N VAL A 2 21.21 2.87 -10.22
CA VAL A 2 20.97 3.68 -11.45
C VAL A 2 20.23 5.01 -11.18
N LYS A 3 19.18 5.00 -10.34
CA LYS A 3 18.47 6.23 -9.94
C LYS A 3 19.40 7.25 -9.27
N GLN A 4 20.32 6.80 -8.41
CA GLN A 4 21.29 7.66 -7.72
C GLN A 4 22.33 8.24 -8.69
N MET A 5 22.81 7.45 -9.65
CA MET A 5 23.72 7.94 -10.72
C MET A 5 23.06 9.03 -11.57
N ARG A 6 21.77 8.89 -11.88
CA ARG A 6 21.01 9.87 -12.67
C ARG A 6 20.76 11.19 -11.92
N ILE A 7 20.56 11.12 -10.60
CA ILE A 7 20.43 12.30 -9.74
C ILE A 7 21.76 13.06 -9.64
N LEU A 8 22.87 12.35 -9.44
CA LEU A 8 24.19 12.96 -9.21
C LEU A 8 24.90 13.44 -10.49
N HIS A 9 24.69 12.79 -11.64
CA HIS A 9 25.50 13.01 -12.83
C HIS A 9 24.73 13.46 -14.08
N VAL A 10 23.40 13.62 -14.00
CA VAL A 10 22.58 14.01 -15.16
C VAL A 10 21.74 15.25 -14.83
N ASN A 11 20.41 15.11 -14.73
CA ASN A 11 19.48 16.20 -14.45
C ASN A 11 18.23 15.68 -13.73
N GLY A 12 18.43 14.69 -12.83
CA GLY A 12 17.39 14.13 -11.97
C GLY A 12 16.09 13.71 -12.69
N PHE A 13 14.97 13.99 -12.03
CA PHE A 13 13.58 13.73 -12.48
C PHE A 13 12.79 15.04 -12.48
N ASN A 14 13.14 15.97 -13.38
CA ASN A 14 12.70 17.37 -13.29
C ASN A 14 11.52 17.75 -14.21
N GLY A 15 11.12 16.90 -15.16
CA GLY A 15 9.99 17.16 -16.05
C GLY A 15 8.63 16.88 -15.40
N ASP A 16 7.63 17.74 -15.63
CA ASP A 16 6.30 17.59 -15.02
C ASP A 16 5.59 16.29 -15.42
N SER A 17 5.78 15.82 -16.65
CA SER A 17 5.28 14.52 -17.10
C SER A 17 5.96 13.35 -16.38
N GLU A 18 7.28 13.43 -16.18
CA GLU A 18 8.03 12.41 -15.45
C GLU A 18 7.65 12.37 -13.97
N LYS A 19 7.42 13.55 -13.36
CA LYS A 19 6.88 13.65 -12.00
C LYS A 19 5.48 13.06 -11.89
N ALA A 20 4.60 13.34 -12.84
CA ALA A 20 3.24 12.77 -12.85
C ALA A 20 3.27 11.23 -12.92
N THR A 21 4.11 10.65 -13.79
CA THR A 21 4.33 9.19 -13.82
C THR A 21 4.88 8.67 -12.50
N LYS A 22 5.86 9.34 -11.90
CA LYS A 22 6.45 8.93 -10.62
C LYS A 22 5.45 9.01 -9.46
N VAL A 23 4.57 10.01 -9.45
CA VAL A 23 3.47 10.11 -8.48
C VAL A 23 2.52 8.93 -8.64
N GLN A 24 2.18 8.55 -9.87
CA GLN A 24 1.33 7.39 -10.12
C GLN A 24 2.00 6.09 -9.65
N ASP A 25 3.29 5.90 -9.92
CA ASP A 25 4.05 4.73 -9.44
C ASP A 25 4.00 4.64 -7.90
N ILE A 26 4.19 5.76 -7.20
CA ILE A 26 4.15 5.82 -5.73
C ILE A 26 2.75 5.48 -5.20
N LYS A 27 1.70 6.01 -5.83
CA LYS A 27 0.31 5.71 -5.47
C LYS A 27 -0.01 4.22 -5.65
N ASN A 28 0.43 3.63 -6.75
CA ASN A 28 0.25 2.20 -7.00
C ASN A 28 0.96 1.35 -5.94
N ASN A 29 2.19 1.70 -5.57
CA ASN A 29 2.93 1.00 -4.51
C ASN A 29 2.21 1.10 -3.15
N LEU A 30 1.65 2.27 -2.81
CA LEU A 30 0.87 2.44 -1.58
C LEU A 30 -0.36 1.51 -1.56
N LYS A 31 -1.08 1.43 -2.68
CA LYS A 31 -2.25 0.57 -2.84
C LYS A 31 -1.89 -0.91 -2.74
N GLU A 32 -0.87 -1.33 -3.47
CA GLU A 32 -0.40 -2.71 -3.44
C GLU A 32 0.03 -3.12 -2.04
N ALA A 33 0.75 -2.25 -1.31
CA ALA A 33 1.21 -2.54 0.05
C ALA A 33 0.04 -2.78 1.01
N ILE A 34 -0.92 -1.85 1.09
CA ILE A 34 -2.03 -1.98 2.04
C ILE A 34 -2.95 -3.16 1.69
N GLU A 35 -3.19 -3.40 0.39
CA GLU A 35 -4.00 -4.53 -0.09
C GLU A 35 -3.37 -5.87 0.25
N THR A 36 -2.06 -5.99 0.04
CA THR A 36 -1.30 -7.19 0.34
C THR A 36 -1.35 -7.51 1.83
N ILE A 37 -1.09 -6.52 2.69
CA ILE A 37 -1.10 -6.72 4.15
C ILE A 37 -2.48 -7.17 4.62
N VAL A 38 -3.54 -6.47 4.18
CA VAL A 38 -4.91 -6.77 4.59
C VAL A 38 -5.36 -8.14 4.07
N ALA A 39 -4.99 -8.51 2.85
CA ALA A 39 -5.27 -9.84 2.31
C ALA A 39 -4.51 -10.96 3.03
N ALA A 40 -3.31 -10.68 3.54
CA ALA A 40 -2.50 -11.67 4.25
C ALA A 40 -3.05 -11.97 5.65
N MET A 41 -3.75 -11.03 6.31
CA MET A 41 -4.22 -11.16 7.69
C MET A 41 -4.96 -12.48 7.97
N SER A 42 -5.86 -12.90 7.07
CA SER A 42 -6.61 -14.15 7.19
C SER A 42 -5.87 -15.40 6.67
N ASN A 43 -4.81 -15.22 5.89
CA ASN A 43 -4.01 -16.29 5.29
C ASN A 43 -2.80 -16.68 6.15
N LEU A 44 -2.37 -15.81 7.08
CA LEU A 44 -1.33 -16.12 8.05
C LEU A 44 -1.75 -17.27 8.98
N VAL A 45 -0.76 -18.01 9.50
CA VAL A 45 -1.00 -19.12 10.44
C VAL A 45 -0.17 -18.87 11.72
N PRO A 46 -0.79 -18.59 12.88
CA PRO A 46 -2.22 -18.28 13.06
C PRO A 46 -2.62 -16.96 12.36
N PRO A 47 -3.91 -16.76 12.04
CA PRO A 47 -4.39 -15.53 11.43
C PRO A 47 -4.25 -14.36 12.40
N VAL A 48 -4.24 -13.14 11.84
CA VAL A 48 -4.20 -11.89 12.59
C VAL A 48 -5.53 -11.18 12.42
N GLU A 49 -6.17 -10.85 13.53
CA GLU A 49 -7.44 -10.11 13.55
C GLU A 49 -7.19 -8.60 13.66
N LEU A 50 -8.18 -7.79 13.27
CA LEU A 50 -8.15 -6.35 13.52
C LEU A 50 -8.13 -6.06 15.03
N ALA A 51 -7.36 -5.05 15.43
CA ALA A 51 -7.40 -4.57 16.81
C ALA A 51 -8.71 -3.82 17.09
N ASN A 52 -9.22 -3.05 16.11
CA ASN A 52 -10.53 -2.44 16.17
C ASN A 52 -11.49 -3.09 15.15
N PRO A 53 -12.49 -3.88 15.60
CA PRO A 53 -13.50 -4.47 14.71
C PRO A 53 -14.30 -3.45 13.89
N GLU A 54 -14.41 -2.19 14.34
CA GLU A 54 -15.06 -1.12 13.57
C GLU A 54 -14.32 -0.79 12.27
N ASN A 55 -13.06 -1.23 12.10
CA ASN A 55 -12.31 -1.09 10.85
C ASN A 55 -12.69 -2.13 9.79
N GLN A 56 -13.58 -3.10 10.09
CA GLN A 56 -13.92 -4.17 9.14
C GLN A 56 -14.43 -3.64 7.80
N PHE A 57 -15.30 -2.61 7.80
CA PHE A 57 -15.80 -2.03 6.55
C PHE A 57 -14.67 -1.42 5.69
N ARG A 58 -13.56 -0.99 6.31
CA ARG A 58 -12.38 -0.48 5.61
C ARG A 58 -11.60 -1.61 4.96
N VAL A 59 -11.47 -2.74 5.66
CA VAL A 59 -10.90 -3.98 5.09
C VAL A 59 -11.71 -4.40 3.86
N ASP A 60 -13.03 -4.47 4.00
CA ASP A 60 -13.93 -4.86 2.91
C ASP A 60 -13.80 -3.91 1.71
N TYR A 61 -13.69 -2.60 1.96
CA TYR A 61 -13.43 -1.60 0.92
C TYR A 61 -12.10 -1.86 0.19
N ILE A 62 -11.00 -2.00 0.92
CA ILE A 62 -9.66 -2.22 0.33
C ILE A 62 -9.63 -3.51 -0.50
N LEU A 63 -10.23 -4.59 -0.01
CA LEU A 63 -10.32 -5.85 -0.76
C LEU A 63 -11.20 -5.72 -2.01
N SER A 64 -12.26 -4.92 -1.97
CA SER A 64 -13.14 -4.70 -3.12
C SER A 64 -12.47 -3.96 -4.29
N VAL A 65 -11.47 -3.10 -3.99
CA VAL A 65 -10.77 -2.28 -5.00
C VAL A 65 -9.43 -2.88 -5.47
N MET A 66 -9.04 -4.04 -4.93
CA MET A 66 -7.73 -4.66 -5.16
C MET A 66 -7.41 -4.87 -6.64
N ASN A 67 -8.36 -5.41 -7.41
CA ASN A 67 -8.15 -5.75 -8.82
C ASN A 67 -8.74 -4.71 -9.79
N VAL A 68 -9.01 -3.49 -9.33
CA VAL A 68 -9.57 -2.43 -10.18
C VAL A 68 -8.46 -1.84 -11.06
N PRO A 69 -8.53 -1.99 -12.40
CA PRO A 69 -7.56 -1.38 -13.30
C PRO A 69 -7.74 0.13 -13.32
N ASN A 70 -6.64 0.88 -13.48
CA ASN A 70 -6.64 2.34 -13.53
C ASN A 70 -7.39 2.98 -12.35
N PHE A 71 -7.10 2.52 -11.14
CA PHE A 71 -7.72 3.06 -9.93
C PHE A 71 -7.48 4.57 -9.81
N ASP A 72 -8.54 5.35 -9.58
CA ASP A 72 -8.51 6.81 -9.60
C ASP A 72 -7.96 7.45 -8.30
N PHE A 73 -7.68 6.64 -7.27
CA PHE A 73 -7.20 7.09 -5.96
C PHE A 73 -8.07 8.20 -5.34
N PRO A 74 -9.36 7.92 -5.08
CA PRO A 74 -10.26 8.91 -4.51
C PRO A 74 -9.93 9.17 -3.03
N PRO A 75 -10.35 10.30 -2.43
CA PRO A 75 -9.99 10.66 -1.05
C PRO A 75 -10.28 9.58 0.00
N GLU A 76 -11.40 8.86 -0.14
CA GLU A 76 -11.81 7.80 0.76
C GLU A 76 -10.80 6.63 0.82
N PHE A 77 -10.09 6.35 -0.28
CA PHE A 77 -9.04 5.33 -0.29
C PHE A 77 -7.93 5.68 0.70
N TYR A 78 -7.49 6.93 0.72
CA TYR A 78 -6.43 7.38 1.63
C TYR A 78 -6.89 7.37 3.08
N GLU A 79 -8.15 7.73 3.35
CA GLU A 79 -8.74 7.67 4.69
C GLU A 79 -8.86 6.23 5.20
N HIS A 80 -9.26 5.29 4.34
CA HIS A 80 -9.33 3.86 4.69
C HIS A 80 -7.94 3.26 4.90
N ALA A 81 -7.00 3.50 3.98
CA ALA A 81 -5.65 2.98 4.06
C ALA A 81 -4.92 3.52 5.31
N LYS A 82 -5.05 4.81 5.62
CA LYS A 82 -4.44 5.42 6.80
C LYS A 82 -5.01 4.83 8.10
N ALA A 83 -6.33 4.76 8.22
CA ALA A 83 -6.97 4.22 9.42
C ALA A 83 -6.62 2.74 9.65
N LEU A 84 -6.50 1.95 8.58
CA LEU A 84 -6.03 0.57 8.67
C LEU A 84 -4.56 0.48 9.06
N TRP A 85 -3.69 1.33 8.50
CA TRP A 85 -2.28 1.36 8.90
C TRP A 85 -2.07 1.72 10.38
N GLU A 86 -2.96 2.53 10.94
CA GLU A 86 -2.95 2.88 12.37
C GLU A 86 -3.49 1.74 13.26
N ASP A 87 -4.17 0.73 12.71
CA ASP A 87 -4.67 -0.44 13.45
C ASP A 87 -3.52 -1.35 13.88
N GLU A 88 -3.47 -1.70 15.18
CA GLU A 88 -2.40 -2.54 15.74
C GLU A 88 -2.42 -3.97 15.17
N GLY A 89 -3.58 -4.50 14.76
CA GLY A 89 -3.69 -5.81 14.13
C GLY A 89 -3.10 -5.81 12.72
N VAL A 90 -3.34 -4.74 11.96
CA VAL A 90 -2.72 -4.56 10.63
C VAL A 90 -1.21 -4.40 10.77
N ARG A 91 -0.72 -3.62 11.75
CA ARG A 91 0.73 -3.50 12.02
C ARG A 91 1.34 -4.83 12.46
N ALA A 92 0.66 -5.63 13.28
CA ALA A 92 1.13 -6.96 13.65
C ALA A 92 1.21 -7.91 12.42
N CYS A 93 0.31 -7.77 11.45
CA CYS A 93 0.41 -8.49 10.17
C CYS A 93 1.62 -8.01 9.34
N TYR A 94 1.89 -6.71 9.31
CA TYR A 94 3.04 -6.12 8.62
C TYR A 94 4.39 -6.60 9.19
N GLU A 95 4.52 -6.72 10.51
CA GLU A 95 5.74 -7.26 11.16
C GLU A 95 6.01 -8.73 10.77
N ARG A 96 4.98 -9.44 10.28
CA ARG A 96 5.06 -10.81 9.73
C ARG A 96 5.14 -10.84 8.20
N SER A 97 5.48 -9.72 7.56
CA SER A 97 5.60 -9.61 6.10
C SER A 97 6.60 -10.58 5.48
N ASN A 98 7.55 -11.11 6.26
CA ASN A 98 8.45 -12.18 5.81
C ASN A 98 7.75 -13.51 5.50
N GLU A 99 6.47 -13.68 5.88
CA GLU A 99 5.66 -14.86 5.61
C GLU A 99 4.85 -14.75 4.31
N TYR A 100 4.85 -13.58 3.66
CA TYR A 100 4.20 -13.31 2.38
C TYR A 100 5.07 -12.41 1.49
N GLN A 101 4.58 -12.01 0.32
CA GLN A 101 5.32 -11.13 -0.59
C GLN A 101 4.82 -9.71 -0.42
N LEU A 102 5.61 -8.85 0.22
CA LEU A 102 5.37 -7.42 0.33
C LEU A 102 6.54 -6.66 -0.30
N ASN A 103 6.26 -5.62 -1.07
CA ASN A 103 7.30 -4.82 -1.72
C ASN A 103 8.07 -3.97 -0.68
N ASP A 104 9.41 -4.00 -0.78
CA ASP A 104 10.37 -3.20 0.01
C ASP A 104 10.45 -1.72 -0.40
#